data_AF-A0A7T4T598-F1
#
_entry.id   AF-A0A7T4T598-F1
#
_cell.length_a   1.000
_cell.length_b   1.000
_cell.length_c   1.000
_cell.angle_alpha   90.00
_cell.angle_beta   90.00
_cell.angle_gamma   90.00
#
_symmetry.space_group_name_H-M   'P 1'
#
loop_
_entity.id
_entity.type
_entity.pdbx_description
1 polymer ?
#
loop_
_entity_poly.entity_id
_entity_poly.type
_entity_poly.pdbx_seq_one_letter_code
_entity_poly.pdbx_strand_id
1 'polypeptide(L)'
;MPELDITRAPRGVLAAQGLVAAVAEQGDMAERHYLELKSTLDLSTKKDKEKIAKFILGAANRMPDVAAAAFEGYGVMIIGVAQGAITGIPAVEMMEISKVIQKYVGAAGPRWDIVWVPVEGSTNQVLVIIVDPPKLGQAPFPCRSSGDSLTDGRIYIRADGETREANSEELDLLIQRGASGAQVEVDFAVEVLGEIASVAVDKESTVDEYLSKMRARLIDAMTRPSPQSTDAGSVRAGLAGLSAYRAALDGFSPVVSALMEPEQRSEEEYLESIDHWESKFRAAWTAALPKIAASQLRPAIVRITNRTTTFFHDVEVNLHLEGDIFAFDYSKPEWADDFSDLELPHPPRKWGPTQPSLGIPNYANLGQLYTPSATQYIPPSISYKNGGSVDLNLDVGELRPRGAYESEDEEIVLVVADRSLTSIRGTWELTARDHNDVYTGEIDVAVAGNRDLTAVARQILALEEAVE
;
A
#
# COMPACT_ATOMS: atom_id res chain seq x y z
N MET A 1 -6.90 -58.28 10.61
CA MET A 1 -8.20 -57.94 9.99
C MET A 1 -7.96 -56.65 9.23
N PRO A 2 -8.32 -56.56 7.93
CA PRO A 2 -8.17 -55.30 7.21
C PRO A 2 -9.19 -54.30 7.77
N GLU A 3 -8.71 -53.36 8.57
CA GLU A 3 -9.48 -52.22 9.02
C GLU A 3 -9.85 -51.35 7.80
N LEU A 4 -11.06 -50.77 7.82
CA LEU A 4 -11.51 -49.88 6.75
C LEU A 4 -10.65 -48.61 6.77
N ASP A 5 -9.74 -48.46 5.80
CA ASP A 5 -8.92 -47.24 5.67
C ASP A 5 -9.77 -46.08 5.17
N ILE A 6 -10.25 -45.26 6.10
CA ILE A 6 -11.00 -44.03 5.81
C ILE A 6 -10.10 -42.81 5.62
N THR A 7 -8.77 -42.94 5.69
CA THR A 7 -7.86 -41.79 5.65
C THR A 7 -7.55 -41.32 4.23
N ARG A 8 -7.78 -42.17 3.22
CA ARG A 8 -7.46 -41.91 1.82
C ARG A 8 -8.65 -42.18 0.91
N ALA A 9 -8.81 -41.37 -0.13
CA ALA A 9 -9.82 -41.63 -1.14
C ALA A 9 -9.50 -42.92 -1.92
N PRO A 10 -10.49 -43.80 -2.20
CA PRO A 10 -10.30 -45.07 -2.90
C PRO A 10 -10.13 -44.87 -4.42
N ARG A 11 -9.21 -43.99 -4.83
CA ARG A 11 -8.96 -43.66 -6.23
C ARG A 11 -8.13 -44.74 -6.92
N GLY A 12 -8.61 -45.21 -8.06
CA GLY A 12 -7.97 -46.27 -8.84
C GLY A 12 -8.32 -47.68 -8.37
N VAL A 13 -8.05 -48.67 -9.23
CA VAL A 13 -8.56 -50.05 -9.09
C VAL A 13 -8.05 -50.74 -7.83
N LEU A 14 -6.76 -50.60 -7.48
CA LEU A 14 -6.18 -51.27 -6.31
C LEU A 14 -6.76 -50.76 -4.98
N ALA A 15 -6.94 -49.44 -4.85
CA ALA A 15 -7.53 -48.84 -3.65
C ALA A 15 -9.01 -49.19 -3.53
N ALA A 16 -9.75 -49.17 -4.65
CA ALA A 16 -11.14 -49.61 -4.70
C ALA A 16 -11.30 -51.10 -4.35
N GLN A 17 -10.39 -51.97 -4.80
CA GLN A 17 -10.37 -53.40 -4.42
C GLN A 17 -10.20 -53.59 -2.91
N GLY A 18 -9.25 -52.88 -2.30
CA GLY A 18 -9.05 -52.91 -0.85
C GLY A 18 -10.29 -52.48 -0.08
N LEU A 19 -10.93 -51.40 -0.53
CA LEU A 19 -12.18 -50.91 0.04
C LEU A 19 -13.32 -51.93 -0.06
N VAL A 20 -13.53 -52.51 -1.24
CA VAL A 20 -14.59 -53.52 -1.48
C VAL A 20 -14.42 -54.73 -0.57
N ALA A 21 -13.19 -55.21 -0.38
CA ALA A 21 -12.89 -56.33 0.52
C ALA A 21 -13.21 -55.98 1.98
N ALA A 22 -12.80 -54.80 2.46
CA ALA A 22 -13.05 -54.37 3.85
C ALA A 22 -14.55 -54.19 4.14
N VAL A 23 -15.29 -53.64 3.19
CA VAL A 23 -16.73 -53.38 3.31
C VAL A 23 -17.55 -54.66 3.27
N ALA A 24 -17.14 -55.66 2.47
CA ALA A 24 -17.83 -56.96 2.42
C ALA A 24 -17.86 -57.67 3.79
N GLU A 25 -16.85 -57.45 4.64
CA GLU A 25 -16.83 -57.98 6.02
C GLU A 25 -17.80 -57.24 6.96
N GLN A 26 -17.93 -55.91 6.80
CA GLN A 26 -18.70 -55.05 7.71
C GLN A 26 -20.19 -54.95 7.33
N GLY A 27 -20.54 -55.08 6.04
CA GLY A 27 -21.91 -54.93 5.55
C GLY A 27 -22.49 -53.54 5.81
N ASP A 28 -23.80 -53.48 6.08
CA ASP A 28 -24.55 -52.23 6.28
C ASP A 28 -24.02 -51.37 7.43
N MET A 29 -23.28 -51.94 8.38
CA MET A 29 -22.66 -51.21 9.49
C MET A 29 -21.56 -50.24 9.04
N ALA A 30 -21.07 -50.38 7.82
CA ALA A 30 -20.10 -49.45 7.22
C ALA A 30 -20.75 -48.21 6.59
N GLU A 31 -22.08 -48.18 6.44
CA GLU A 31 -22.76 -47.02 5.84
C GLU A 31 -22.67 -45.78 6.73
N ARG A 32 -22.19 -44.68 6.16
CA ARG A 32 -21.99 -43.38 6.82
C ARG A 32 -22.20 -42.23 5.84
N HIS A 33 -22.10 -40.99 6.31
CA HIS A 33 -22.16 -39.81 5.45
C HIS A 33 -21.14 -39.82 4.28
N TYR A 34 -20.09 -40.64 4.36
CA TYR A 34 -19.04 -40.74 3.35
C TYR A 34 -19.13 -42.02 2.48
N LEU A 35 -19.92 -43.03 2.87
CA LEU A 35 -20.01 -44.33 2.20
C LEU A 35 -21.46 -44.81 2.09
N GLU A 36 -21.93 -45.13 0.88
CA GLU A 36 -23.22 -45.82 0.63
C GLU A 36 -23.00 -47.21 0.00
N LEU A 37 -23.75 -48.21 0.46
CA LEU A 37 -23.70 -49.56 -0.07
C LEU A 37 -25.01 -49.93 -0.75
N LYS A 38 -24.89 -50.67 -1.85
CA LYS A 38 -26.01 -51.27 -2.56
C LYS A 38 -25.64 -52.68 -3.00
N SER A 39 -26.41 -53.66 -2.51
CA SER A 39 -26.20 -55.06 -2.86
C SER A 39 -26.34 -55.33 -4.36
N THR A 40 -27.40 -54.81 -4.98
CA THR A 40 -27.64 -54.91 -6.43
C THR A 40 -28.38 -53.68 -6.93
N LEU A 41 -28.06 -53.25 -8.16
CA LEU A 41 -28.81 -52.29 -8.96
C LEU A 41 -28.81 -52.74 -10.42
N ASP A 42 -29.94 -52.60 -11.10
CA ASP A 42 -30.07 -52.85 -12.53
C ASP A 42 -29.79 -51.55 -13.30
N LEU A 43 -28.53 -51.40 -13.71
CA LEU A 43 -28.06 -50.25 -14.48
C LEU A 43 -28.62 -50.20 -15.91
N SER A 44 -29.46 -51.13 -16.36
CA SER A 44 -30.23 -50.94 -17.59
C SER A 44 -31.45 -50.02 -17.37
N THR A 45 -31.89 -49.86 -16.12
CA THR A 45 -33.09 -49.09 -15.78
C THR A 45 -32.77 -47.64 -15.45
N LYS A 46 -33.67 -46.72 -15.82
CA LYS A 46 -33.56 -45.30 -15.45
C LYS A 46 -33.67 -45.10 -13.93
N LYS A 47 -34.51 -45.89 -13.28
CA LYS A 47 -34.80 -45.80 -11.84
C LYS A 47 -33.57 -46.04 -10.97
N ASP A 48 -32.74 -47.03 -11.32
CA ASP A 48 -31.55 -47.31 -10.53
C ASP A 48 -30.40 -46.34 -10.84
N LYS A 49 -30.29 -45.84 -12.07
CA LYS A 49 -29.39 -44.72 -12.39
C LYS A 49 -29.76 -43.43 -11.64
N GLU A 50 -31.07 -43.21 -11.39
CA GLU A 50 -31.54 -42.07 -10.61
C GLU A 50 -31.05 -42.13 -9.16
N LYS A 51 -30.96 -43.32 -8.55
CA LYS A 51 -30.39 -43.48 -7.20
C LYS A 51 -28.94 -43.02 -7.13
N ILE A 52 -28.16 -43.31 -8.18
CA ILE A 52 -26.76 -42.85 -8.29
C ILE A 52 -26.72 -41.32 -8.37
N ALA A 53 -27.58 -40.71 -9.21
CA ALA A 53 -27.67 -39.25 -9.29
C ALA A 53 -28.05 -38.61 -7.95
N LYS A 54 -28.98 -39.23 -7.20
CA LYS A 54 -29.38 -38.78 -5.87
C LYS A 54 -28.21 -38.83 -4.89
N PHE A 55 -27.46 -39.92 -4.88
CA PHE A 55 -26.24 -40.04 -4.08
C PHE A 55 -25.20 -38.98 -4.43
N ILE A 56 -24.94 -38.74 -5.72
CA ILE A 56 -23.97 -37.73 -6.18
C ILE A 56 -24.35 -36.33 -5.66
N LEU A 57 -25.62 -35.94 -5.80
CA LEU A 57 -26.11 -34.66 -5.27
C LEU A 57 -25.96 -34.61 -3.75
N GLY A 58 -26.36 -35.67 -3.05
CA GLY A 58 -26.24 -35.78 -1.60
C GLY A 58 -24.80 -35.63 -1.09
N ALA A 59 -23.87 -36.35 -1.71
CA ALA A 59 -22.46 -36.34 -1.34
C ALA A 59 -21.77 -35.01 -1.63
N ALA A 60 -22.12 -34.32 -2.72
CA ALA A 60 -21.55 -33.04 -3.11
C ALA A 60 -22.11 -31.84 -2.32
N ASN A 61 -23.27 -32.00 -1.70
CA ASN A 61 -23.89 -30.97 -0.85
C ASN A 61 -23.61 -31.20 0.65
N ARG A 62 -22.58 -31.95 1.01
CA ARG A 62 -22.09 -31.97 2.40
C ARG A 62 -21.34 -30.67 2.72
N MET A 63 -21.19 -30.37 4.01
CA MET A 63 -20.29 -29.31 4.45
C MET A 63 -18.82 -29.79 4.36
N PRO A 64 -17.85 -28.92 4.00
CA PRO A 64 -16.46 -29.33 3.80
C PRO A 64 -15.80 -29.97 5.02
N ASP A 65 -16.08 -29.45 6.21
CA ASP A 65 -15.61 -29.97 7.50
C ASP A 65 -16.14 -31.38 7.81
N VAL A 66 -17.44 -31.60 7.60
CA VAL A 66 -18.08 -32.92 7.75
C VAL A 66 -17.53 -33.90 6.71
N ALA A 67 -17.40 -33.46 5.47
CA ALA A 67 -16.90 -34.31 4.40
C ALA A 67 -15.46 -34.76 4.69
N ALA A 68 -14.58 -33.85 5.12
CA ALA A 68 -13.15 -34.09 5.34
C ALA A 68 -12.84 -35.15 6.41
N ALA A 69 -13.82 -35.54 7.23
CA ALA A 69 -13.65 -36.56 8.27
C ALA A 69 -13.29 -37.95 7.72
N ALA A 70 -13.56 -38.22 6.44
CA ALA A 70 -13.25 -39.51 5.80
C ALA A 70 -12.98 -39.36 4.30
N PHE A 71 -12.20 -40.29 3.76
CA PHE A 71 -11.81 -40.42 2.35
C PHE A 71 -11.33 -39.11 1.73
N GLU A 72 -10.58 -38.28 2.48
CA GLU A 72 -10.12 -36.95 2.02
C GLU A 72 -11.27 -36.03 1.54
N GLY A 73 -12.49 -36.22 2.07
CA GLY A 73 -13.67 -35.48 1.67
C GLY A 73 -14.53 -36.14 0.60
N TYR A 74 -14.04 -37.18 -0.07
CA TYR A 74 -14.78 -37.82 -1.16
C TYR A 74 -16.01 -38.57 -0.66
N GLY A 75 -17.08 -38.55 -1.46
CA GLY A 75 -18.24 -39.42 -1.23
C GLY A 75 -18.11 -40.69 -2.05
N VAL A 76 -18.32 -41.85 -1.44
CA VAL A 76 -18.17 -43.15 -2.10
C VAL A 76 -19.47 -43.94 -2.09
N MET A 77 -19.89 -44.46 -3.24
CA MET A 77 -20.98 -45.44 -3.33
C MET A 77 -20.46 -46.73 -3.95
N ILE A 78 -20.77 -47.87 -3.34
CA ILE A 78 -20.36 -49.20 -3.81
C ILE A 78 -21.61 -50.00 -4.18
N ILE A 79 -21.63 -50.56 -5.39
CA ILE A 79 -22.73 -51.35 -5.91
C ILE A 79 -22.23 -52.75 -6.29
N GLY A 80 -22.92 -53.79 -5.82
CA GLY A 80 -22.55 -55.19 -6.07
C GLY A 80 -21.90 -55.88 -4.86
N VAL A 81 -22.07 -55.31 -3.66
CA VAL A 81 -21.51 -55.85 -2.40
C VAL A 81 -22.63 -55.96 -1.36
N ALA A 82 -22.70 -57.11 -0.70
CA ALA A 82 -23.55 -57.37 0.45
C ALA A 82 -22.70 -57.95 1.59
N GLN A 83 -23.25 -58.00 2.81
CA GLN A 83 -22.55 -58.60 3.95
C GLN A 83 -22.14 -60.04 3.65
N GLY A 84 -20.84 -60.30 3.68
CA GLY A 84 -20.24 -61.61 3.40
C GLY A 84 -20.24 -62.04 1.92
N ALA A 85 -20.65 -61.18 0.97
CA ALA A 85 -20.75 -61.55 -0.43
C ALA A 85 -20.41 -60.40 -1.41
N ILE A 86 -19.47 -60.65 -2.33
CA ILE A 86 -19.13 -59.76 -3.44
C ILE A 86 -19.71 -60.37 -4.72
N THR A 87 -20.92 -59.95 -5.12
CA THR A 87 -21.65 -60.51 -6.27
C THR A 87 -21.40 -59.75 -7.57
N GLY A 88 -21.11 -58.45 -7.46
CA GLY A 88 -21.00 -57.54 -8.59
C GLY A 88 -22.32 -57.35 -9.34
N ILE A 89 -22.26 -56.50 -10.36
CA ILE A 89 -23.33 -56.25 -11.33
C ILE A 89 -22.78 -56.38 -12.76
N PRO A 90 -23.64 -56.60 -13.77
CA PRO A 90 -23.22 -56.54 -15.17
C PRO A 90 -22.61 -55.17 -15.48
N ALA A 91 -21.43 -55.17 -16.12
CA ALA A 91 -20.77 -53.93 -16.49
C ALA A 91 -21.58 -53.17 -17.56
N VAL A 92 -21.69 -51.85 -17.40
CA VAL A 92 -22.38 -50.96 -18.34
C VAL A 92 -21.42 -49.84 -18.74
N GLU A 93 -21.51 -49.38 -19.98
CA GLU A 93 -20.65 -48.31 -20.48
C GLU A 93 -20.89 -47.00 -19.71
N MET A 94 -19.78 -46.32 -19.35
CA MET A 94 -19.82 -45.05 -18.62
C MET A 94 -20.70 -44.01 -19.31
N MET A 95 -20.63 -43.89 -20.64
CA MET A 95 -21.47 -42.94 -21.39
C MET A 95 -22.96 -43.15 -21.17
N GLU A 96 -23.41 -44.39 -21.00
CA GLU A 96 -24.82 -44.71 -20.80
C GLU A 96 -25.29 -44.36 -19.38
N ILE A 97 -24.40 -44.44 -18.41
CA ILE A 97 -24.63 -44.02 -17.02
C ILE A 97 -24.64 -42.48 -16.96
N SER A 98 -23.58 -41.85 -17.48
CA SER A 98 -23.42 -40.39 -17.49
C SER A 98 -24.58 -39.70 -18.20
N LYS A 99 -25.07 -40.19 -19.34
CA LYS A 99 -26.19 -39.56 -20.07
C LYS A 99 -27.46 -39.41 -19.22
N VAL A 100 -27.75 -40.37 -18.34
CA VAL A 100 -28.93 -40.31 -17.46
C VAL A 100 -28.64 -39.44 -16.24
N ILE A 101 -27.48 -39.61 -15.61
CA ILE A 101 -27.10 -38.82 -14.43
C ILE A 101 -26.99 -37.33 -14.76
N GLN A 102 -26.40 -36.98 -15.91
CA GLN A 102 -26.22 -35.60 -16.37
C GLN A 102 -27.53 -34.80 -16.41
N LYS A 103 -28.65 -35.47 -16.69
CA LYS A 103 -29.98 -34.87 -16.69
C LYS A 103 -30.37 -34.31 -15.31
N TYR A 104 -29.94 -34.98 -14.24
CA TYR A 104 -30.27 -34.60 -12.86
C TYR A 104 -29.20 -33.68 -12.24
N VAL A 105 -27.91 -33.90 -12.53
CA VAL A 105 -26.81 -33.11 -11.95
C VAL A 105 -26.50 -31.82 -12.71
N GLY A 106 -26.80 -31.79 -14.02
CA GLY A 106 -26.55 -30.63 -14.90
C GLY A 106 -25.11 -30.52 -15.41
N ALA A 107 -24.93 -29.72 -16.47
CA ALA A 107 -23.63 -29.46 -17.11
C ALA A 107 -22.56 -28.87 -16.17
N ALA A 108 -22.98 -27.96 -15.29
CA ALA A 108 -22.15 -27.36 -14.25
C ALA A 108 -22.31 -28.07 -12.88
N GLY A 109 -22.70 -29.35 -12.90
CA GLY A 109 -22.95 -30.16 -11.71
C GLY A 109 -21.67 -30.58 -10.97
N PRO A 110 -21.83 -31.33 -9.85
CA PRO A 110 -20.71 -31.91 -9.13
C PRO A 110 -19.89 -32.85 -10.01
N ARG A 111 -18.59 -32.90 -9.75
CA ARG A 111 -17.66 -33.84 -10.38
C ARG A 111 -17.73 -35.19 -9.69
N TRP A 112 -17.69 -36.24 -10.49
CA TRP A 112 -17.69 -37.62 -10.04
C TRP A 112 -17.02 -38.51 -11.08
N ASP A 113 -16.54 -39.66 -10.65
CA ASP A 113 -15.91 -40.67 -11.48
C ASP A 113 -16.37 -42.07 -11.03
N ILE A 114 -16.05 -43.09 -11.84
CA ILE A 114 -16.34 -44.48 -11.51
C ILE A 114 -15.08 -45.35 -11.62
N VAL A 115 -15.02 -46.35 -10.74
CA VAL A 115 -14.03 -47.42 -10.80
C VAL A 115 -14.78 -48.74 -10.85
N TRP A 116 -14.48 -49.53 -11.88
CA TRP A 116 -14.94 -50.91 -11.97
C TRP A 116 -13.92 -51.85 -11.34
N VAL A 117 -14.37 -52.65 -10.39
CA VAL A 117 -13.56 -53.64 -9.69
C VAL A 117 -13.99 -55.05 -10.14
N PRO A 118 -13.09 -55.86 -10.72
CA PRO A 118 -13.44 -57.19 -11.19
C PRO A 118 -13.78 -58.13 -10.02
N VAL A 119 -14.77 -58.99 -10.21
CA VAL A 119 -15.12 -60.08 -9.28
C VAL A 119 -14.50 -61.37 -9.77
N GLU A 120 -13.78 -62.08 -8.88
CA GLU A 120 -13.10 -63.32 -9.24
C GLU A 120 -14.09 -64.39 -9.71
N GLY A 121 -13.79 -65.02 -10.86
CA GLY A 121 -14.61 -66.09 -11.42
C GLY A 121 -15.97 -65.65 -11.98
N SER A 122 -16.23 -64.35 -12.11
CA SER A 122 -17.48 -63.79 -12.61
C SER A 122 -17.25 -62.79 -13.75
N THR A 123 -18.24 -62.65 -14.64
CA THR A 123 -18.27 -61.55 -15.61
C THR A 123 -18.79 -60.25 -14.99
N ASN A 124 -19.35 -60.31 -13.78
CA ASN A 124 -19.81 -59.14 -13.06
C ASN A 124 -18.64 -58.37 -12.45
N GLN A 125 -18.87 -57.08 -12.23
CA GLN A 125 -17.91 -56.16 -11.63
C GLN A 125 -18.62 -55.36 -10.53
N VAL A 126 -17.88 -54.99 -9.49
CA VAL A 126 -18.36 -54.03 -8.49
C VAL A 126 -18.15 -52.63 -9.03
N LEU A 127 -19.19 -51.81 -8.96
CA LEU A 127 -19.13 -50.40 -9.35
C LEU A 127 -18.86 -49.54 -8.12
N VAL A 128 -17.77 -48.78 -8.14
CA VAL A 128 -17.46 -47.77 -7.14
C VAL A 128 -17.63 -46.39 -7.76
N ILE A 129 -18.58 -45.60 -7.26
CA ILE A 129 -18.77 -44.20 -7.64
C ILE A 129 -18.04 -43.33 -6.63
N ILE A 130 -17.24 -42.38 -7.13
CA ILE A 130 -16.43 -41.46 -6.34
C ILE A 130 -16.89 -40.04 -6.67
N VAL A 131 -17.30 -39.28 -5.65
CA VAL A 131 -17.79 -37.89 -5.78
C VAL A 131 -16.76 -36.96 -5.17
N ASP A 132 -16.37 -35.92 -5.92
CA ASP A 132 -15.39 -34.92 -5.48
C ASP A 132 -15.83 -34.25 -4.16
N PRO A 133 -14.87 -33.85 -3.30
CA PRO A 133 -15.17 -33.19 -2.04
C PRO A 133 -15.81 -31.81 -2.25
N PRO A 134 -16.80 -31.43 -1.41
CA PRO A 134 -17.34 -30.07 -1.40
C PRO A 134 -16.29 -29.06 -0.93
N LYS A 135 -16.36 -27.83 -1.46
CA LYS A 135 -15.43 -26.73 -1.12
C LYS A 135 -16.15 -25.53 -0.51
N LEU A 136 -15.42 -24.74 0.27
CA LEU A 136 -15.84 -23.37 0.59
C LEU A 136 -15.91 -22.53 -0.69
N GLY A 137 -16.87 -21.62 -0.78
CA GLY A 137 -17.18 -20.84 -1.99
C GLY A 137 -17.94 -21.59 -3.06
N GLN A 138 -18.28 -22.87 -2.81
CA GLN A 138 -19.05 -23.67 -3.76
C GLN A 138 -20.54 -23.55 -3.47
N ALA A 139 -21.28 -22.97 -4.40
CA ALA A 139 -22.75 -22.92 -4.36
C ALA A 139 -23.35 -24.34 -4.20
N PRO A 140 -24.55 -24.47 -3.58
CA PRO A 140 -25.25 -25.75 -3.53
C PRO A 140 -25.60 -26.26 -4.94
N PHE A 141 -25.63 -27.58 -5.08
CA PHE A 141 -26.05 -28.25 -6.30
C PHE A 141 -27.52 -28.66 -6.22
N PRO A 142 -28.45 -27.90 -6.82
CA PRO A 142 -29.84 -28.34 -6.93
C PRO A 142 -29.96 -29.42 -8.00
N CYS A 143 -30.93 -30.31 -7.82
CA CYS A 143 -31.36 -31.22 -8.86
C CYS A 143 -31.93 -30.43 -10.05
N ARG A 144 -31.65 -30.88 -11.27
CA ARG A 144 -31.99 -30.19 -12.54
C ARG A 144 -33.12 -30.86 -13.32
N SER A 145 -33.69 -31.94 -12.79
CA SER A 145 -34.78 -32.68 -13.41
C SER A 145 -35.58 -33.44 -12.36
N SER A 146 -36.88 -33.58 -12.60
CA SER A 146 -37.71 -34.50 -11.82
C SER A 146 -37.60 -35.95 -12.32
N GLY A 147 -37.78 -36.88 -11.39
CA GLY A 147 -37.79 -38.34 -11.52
C GLY A 147 -38.70 -38.96 -10.47
N ASP A 148 -38.48 -40.23 -10.12
CA ASP A 148 -39.30 -40.94 -9.12
C ASP A 148 -39.01 -40.48 -7.68
N SER A 149 -37.75 -40.14 -7.40
CA SER A 149 -37.17 -39.84 -6.09
C SER A 149 -36.42 -38.51 -6.04
N LEU A 150 -36.22 -37.89 -7.20
CA LEU A 150 -35.60 -36.59 -7.40
C LEU A 150 -36.63 -35.58 -7.94
N THR A 151 -36.57 -34.35 -7.44
CA THR A 151 -37.46 -33.26 -7.85
C THR A 151 -36.61 -32.09 -8.32
N ASP A 152 -36.96 -31.50 -9.47
CA ASP A 152 -36.28 -30.32 -10.00
C ASP A 152 -36.26 -29.16 -8.98
N GLY A 153 -35.11 -28.51 -8.87
CA GLY A 153 -34.85 -27.41 -7.94
C GLY A 153 -34.57 -27.81 -6.49
N ARG A 154 -34.81 -29.06 -6.08
CA ARG A 154 -34.55 -29.51 -4.71
C ARG A 154 -33.07 -29.81 -4.48
N ILE A 155 -32.60 -29.52 -3.27
CA ILE A 155 -31.23 -29.79 -2.82
C ILE A 155 -31.26 -31.03 -1.94
N TYR A 156 -30.41 -32.00 -2.26
CA TYR A 156 -30.26 -33.24 -1.51
C TYR A 156 -28.94 -33.23 -0.78
N ILE A 157 -28.93 -33.72 0.46
CA ILE A 157 -27.73 -33.88 1.29
C ILE A 157 -27.64 -35.33 1.78
N ARG A 158 -26.41 -35.83 1.86
CA ARG A 158 -26.11 -37.12 2.47
C ARG A 158 -25.82 -36.92 3.96
N ALA A 159 -26.73 -37.43 4.79
CA ALA A 159 -26.56 -37.55 6.23
C ALA A 159 -25.99 -38.96 6.57
N ASP A 160 -25.77 -39.22 7.85
CA ASP A 160 -25.37 -40.55 8.31
C ASP A 160 -26.51 -41.56 8.06
N GLY A 161 -26.31 -42.46 7.08
CA GLY A 161 -27.21 -43.56 6.76
C GLY A 161 -28.29 -43.26 5.70
N GLU A 162 -28.45 -42.02 5.24
CA GLU A 162 -29.42 -41.73 4.17
C GLU A 162 -29.09 -40.48 3.32
N THR A 163 -29.63 -40.46 2.10
CA THR A 163 -29.62 -39.28 1.23
C THR A 163 -31.05 -38.73 1.10
N ARG A 164 -31.29 -37.52 1.63
CA ARG A 164 -32.62 -36.89 1.69
C ARG A 164 -32.57 -35.43 1.25
N GLU A 165 -33.73 -34.80 1.14
CA GLU A 165 -33.82 -33.36 0.92
C GLU A 165 -33.22 -32.60 2.12
N ALA A 166 -32.48 -31.53 1.83
CA ALA A 166 -31.94 -30.65 2.85
C ALA A 166 -33.08 -29.95 3.60
N ASN A 167 -32.96 -29.87 4.92
CA ASN A 167 -33.86 -29.05 5.73
C ASN A 167 -33.46 -27.57 5.64
N SER A 168 -34.21 -26.69 6.31
CA SER A 168 -33.95 -25.25 6.28
C SER A 168 -32.57 -24.87 6.83
N GLU A 169 -32.15 -25.47 7.95
CA GLU A 169 -30.86 -25.18 8.58
C GLU A 169 -29.68 -25.61 7.69
N GLU A 170 -29.78 -26.80 7.09
CA GLU A 170 -28.79 -27.32 6.14
C GLU A 170 -28.74 -26.46 4.86
N LEU A 171 -29.90 -25.98 4.40
CA LEU A 171 -29.96 -25.08 3.24
C LEU A 171 -29.28 -23.73 3.54
N ASP A 172 -29.52 -23.15 4.72
CA ASP A 172 -28.88 -21.91 5.15
C ASP A 172 -27.35 -22.06 5.19
N LEU A 173 -26.85 -23.16 5.76
CA LEU A 173 -25.41 -23.49 5.78
C LEU A 173 -24.83 -23.64 4.37
N LEU A 174 -25.56 -24.27 3.45
CA LEU A 174 -25.09 -24.44 2.07
C LEU A 174 -25.08 -23.13 1.27
N ILE A 175 -26.04 -22.24 1.52
CA ILE A 175 -26.05 -20.90 0.94
C ILE A 175 -24.86 -20.12 1.49
N GLN A 176 -24.62 -20.17 2.80
CA GLN A 176 -23.47 -19.54 3.43
C GLN A 176 -22.15 -20.08 2.86
N ARG A 177 -22.01 -21.41 2.72
CA ARG A 177 -20.85 -22.06 2.10
C ARG A 177 -20.58 -21.51 0.70
N GLY A 178 -21.62 -21.29 -0.10
CA GLY A 178 -21.50 -20.71 -1.44
C GLY A 178 -21.18 -19.22 -1.46
N ALA A 179 -21.64 -18.48 -0.45
CA ALA A 179 -21.41 -17.05 -0.30
C ALA A 179 -20.03 -16.71 0.30
N SER A 180 -19.44 -17.63 1.07
CA SER A 180 -18.05 -17.54 1.53
C SER A 180 -17.13 -17.64 0.32
N GLY A 181 -16.89 -16.51 -0.36
CA GLY A 181 -16.13 -16.42 -1.60
C GLY A 181 -14.83 -17.23 -1.56
N ALA A 182 -14.44 -17.79 -2.71
CA ALA A 182 -13.14 -18.43 -2.86
C ALA A 182 -12.08 -17.50 -2.24
N GLN A 183 -11.36 -18.00 -1.23
CA GLN A 183 -10.32 -17.25 -0.54
C GLN A 183 -9.41 -16.63 -1.60
N VAL A 184 -9.51 -15.31 -1.76
CA VAL A 184 -8.77 -14.59 -2.79
C VAL A 184 -7.30 -14.81 -2.44
N GLU A 185 -6.55 -15.42 -3.35
CA GLU A 185 -5.09 -15.51 -3.20
C GLU A 185 -4.58 -14.07 -3.22
N VAL A 186 -4.13 -13.58 -2.07
CA VAL A 186 -3.73 -12.19 -1.87
C VAL A 186 -2.23 -12.14 -1.60
N ASP A 187 -1.51 -11.47 -2.49
CA ASP A 187 -0.07 -11.23 -2.42
C ASP A 187 0.20 -9.85 -3.03
N PHE A 188 0.48 -8.87 -2.17
CA PHE A 188 0.88 -7.52 -2.55
C PHE A 188 2.32 -7.27 -2.14
N ALA A 189 3.06 -6.57 -2.99
CA ALA A 189 4.35 -6.04 -2.63
C ALA A 189 4.28 -4.52 -2.54
N VAL A 190 4.66 -4.00 -1.38
CA VAL A 190 4.79 -2.57 -1.12
C VAL A 190 6.28 -2.26 -1.03
N GLU A 191 6.72 -1.25 -1.77
CA GLU A 191 8.12 -0.82 -1.83
C GLU A 191 8.19 0.69 -1.72
N VAL A 192 9.16 1.20 -0.95
CA VAL A 192 9.49 2.62 -0.91
C VAL A 192 10.76 2.82 -1.74
N LEU A 193 10.60 3.48 -2.88
CA LEU A 193 11.67 3.88 -3.78
C LEU A 193 12.11 5.31 -3.44
N GLY A 194 13.32 5.68 -3.85
CA GLY A 194 13.89 7.00 -3.56
C GLY A 194 14.96 6.96 -2.49
N GLU A 195 15.11 8.06 -1.75
CA GLU A 195 16.15 8.21 -0.74
C GLU A 195 15.55 8.53 0.62
N ILE A 196 15.85 7.66 1.60
CA ILE A 196 15.63 7.94 3.02
C ILE A 196 17.01 8.22 3.63
N ALA A 197 17.21 9.42 4.16
CA ALA A 197 18.50 9.81 4.71
C ALA A 197 18.34 10.65 5.99
N SER A 198 19.36 10.58 6.84
CA SER A 198 19.54 11.58 7.90
C SER A 198 20.25 12.80 7.33
N VAL A 199 19.99 13.98 7.90
CA VAL A 199 20.56 15.25 7.43
C VAL A 199 21.48 15.84 8.50
N ALA A 200 22.65 16.31 8.06
CA ALA A 200 23.60 17.03 8.88
C ALA A 200 23.92 18.40 8.26
N VAL A 201 24.02 19.40 9.13
CA VAL A 201 24.57 20.72 8.82
C VAL A 201 25.51 21.08 9.96
N ASP A 202 26.75 21.40 9.65
CA ASP A 202 27.71 21.91 10.62
C ASP A 202 27.33 23.35 11.00
N LYS A 203 26.75 23.52 12.19
CA LYS A 203 26.27 24.80 12.70
C LYS A 203 27.39 25.81 12.93
N GLU A 204 28.55 25.32 13.38
CA GLU A 204 29.67 26.19 13.76
C GLU A 204 30.26 26.86 12.52
N SER A 205 30.49 26.08 11.46
CA SER A 205 31.00 26.58 10.18
C SER A 205 29.93 27.14 9.23
N THR A 206 28.67 27.29 9.67
CA THR A 206 27.62 27.89 8.84
C THR A 206 26.97 29.07 9.55
N VAL A 207 25.97 28.79 10.39
CA VAL A 207 25.14 29.79 11.03
C VAL A 207 25.95 30.64 11.99
N ASP A 208 26.79 30.01 12.83
CA ASP A 208 27.59 30.74 13.80
C ASP A 208 28.64 31.63 13.13
N GLU A 209 29.28 31.14 12.06
CA GLU A 209 30.21 31.93 11.25
C GLU A 209 29.49 33.12 10.58
N TYR A 210 28.34 32.90 9.95
CA TYR A 210 27.55 33.94 9.30
C TYR A 210 27.10 35.03 10.28
N LEU A 211 26.52 34.63 11.42
CA LEU A 211 26.08 35.56 12.45
C LEU A 211 27.26 36.35 13.02
N SER A 212 28.39 35.69 13.29
CA SER A 212 29.60 36.34 13.79
C SER A 212 30.16 37.37 12.79
N LYS A 213 30.26 37.01 11.51
CA LYS A 213 30.71 37.91 10.42
C LYS A 213 29.76 39.10 10.26
N MET A 214 28.45 38.87 10.28
CA MET A 214 27.46 39.92 10.14
C MET A 214 27.43 40.86 11.35
N ARG A 215 27.48 40.32 12.57
CA ARG A 215 27.57 41.09 13.81
C ARG A 215 28.81 41.99 13.79
N ALA A 216 29.99 41.45 13.48
CA ALA A 216 31.21 42.23 13.37
C ALA A 216 31.09 43.36 12.33
N ARG A 217 30.46 43.09 11.18
CA ARG A 217 30.21 44.10 10.14
C ARG A 217 29.26 45.22 10.60
N LEU A 218 28.23 44.88 11.38
CA LEU A 218 27.26 45.84 11.91
C LEU A 218 27.87 46.70 13.03
N ILE A 219 28.72 46.11 13.87
CA ILE A 219 29.45 46.82 14.93
C ILE A 219 30.55 47.72 14.34
N ASP A 220 31.34 47.27 13.35
CA ASP A 220 32.37 48.09 12.69
C ASP A 220 31.78 49.39 12.10
N ALA A 221 30.53 49.33 11.62
CA ALA A 221 29.82 50.48 11.09
C ALA A 221 29.53 51.56 12.15
N MET A 222 29.46 51.21 13.44
CA MET A 222 29.36 52.20 14.53
C MET A 222 30.69 52.89 14.82
N THR A 223 31.80 52.15 14.77
CA THR A 223 33.14 52.66 15.11
C THR A 223 33.76 53.53 14.03
N ARG A 224 33.24 53.50 12.80
CA ARG A 224 33.67 54.45 11.76
C ARG A 224 33.06 55.82 12.03
N PRO A 225 33.87 56.87 12.26
CA PRO A 225 33.32 58.21 12.45
C PRO A 225 32.55 58.63 11.20
N SER A 226 31.28 59.02 11.38
CA SER A 226 30.53 59.77 10.35
C SER A 226 31.42 60.91 9.86
N PRO A 227 31.53 61.17 8.54
CA PRO A 227 32.23 62.34 8.06
C PRO A 227 31.63 63.55 8.76
N GLN A 228 32.45 64.26 9.53
CA GLN A 228 32.02 65.46 10.24
C GLN A 228 31.36 66.40 9.23
N SER A 229 30.15 66.84 9.55
CA SER A 229 29.47 67.93 8.86
C SER A 229 30.41 69.12 8.81
N THR A 230 31.03 69.39 7.66
CA THR A 230 31.79 70.61 7.46
C THR A 230 30.84 71.79 7.56
N ASP A 231 31.18 72.71 8.46
CA ASP A 231 30.51 73.96 8.77
C ASP A 231 29.76 74.60 7.58
N ALA A 232 28.51 74.98 7.85
CA ALA A 232 27.73 75.88 7.02
C ALA A 232 28.37 77.27 7.03
N GLY A 233 29.37 77.48 6.16
CA GLY A 233 30.18 78.69 6.24
C GLY A 233 31.05 79.04 5.03
N SER A 234 30.63 78.77 3.79
CA SER A 234 31.27 79.43 2.62
C SER A 234 30.45 79.44 1.31
N VAL A 235 29.13 79.64 1.37
CA VAL A 235 28.29 79.76 0.14
C VAL A 235 28.31 81.18 -0.47
N ARG A 236 29.42 81.93 -0.39
CA ARG A 236 29.44 83.33 -0.90
C ARG A 236 30.64 83.79 -1.71
N ALA A 237 31.49 82.90 -2.21
CA ALA A 237 32.48 83.28 -3.22
C ALA A 237 32.68 82.16 -4.24
N GLY A 238 32.28 82.39 -5.49
CA GLY A 238 32.80 81.61 -6.61
C GLY A 238 31.82 81.02 -7.62
N LEU A 239 30.66 81.65 -7.88
CA LEU A 239 29.97 81.49 -9.18
C LEU A 239 30.77 82.20 -10.29
N ALA A 240 31.97 81.71 -10.59
CA ALA A 240 32.76 82.08 -11.77
C ALA A 240 33.99 81.16 -11.86
N GLY A 241 33.88 80.04 -12.58
CA GLY A 241 35.05 79.18 -12.83
C GLY A 241 34.71 77.74 -13.23
N LEU A 242 33.98 77.55 -14.31
CA LEU A 242 33.97 76.27 -15.02
C LEU A 242 35.33 76.06 -15.70
N SER A 243 36.26 75.38 -15.02
CA SER A 243 37.36 74.66 -15.70
C SER A 243 38.27 73.89 -14.71
N ALA A 244 38.56 72.65 -15.09
CA ALA A 244 39.69 71.80 -14.68
C ALA A 244 39.50 70.77 -13.54
N TYR A 245 39.61 69.51 -13.97
CA TYR A 245 39.76 68.25 -13.27
C TYR A 245 40.77 68.24 -12.11
N ARG A 246 40.37 67.63 -10.97
CA ARG A 246 41.08 66.58 -10.17
C ARG A 246 40.87 66.76 -8.67
N ALA A 247 39.88 66.04 -8.15
CA ALA A 247 39.99 65.33 -6.88
C ALA A 247 39.04 64.13 -6.97
N ALA A 248 39.58 63.03 -7.45
CA ALA A 248 38.99 61.71 -7.31
C ALA A 248 39.40 61.17 -5.95
N LEU A 249 38.41 60.90 -5.10
CA LEU A 249 38.28 59.84 -4.10
C LEU A 249 37.14 60.27 -3.15
N ASP A 250 36.18 59.36 -2.96
CA ASP A 250 34.93 59.51 -2.20
C ASP A 250 33.82 60.34 -2.85
N GLY A 251 33.19 59.73 -3.86
CA GLY A 251 32.00 60.26 -4.52
C GLY A 251 30.75 60.17 -3.64
N PHE A 252 30.52 61.20 -2.83
CA PHE A 252 29.16 61.64 -2.46
C PHE A 252 28.91 63.03 -3.06
N SER A 253 27.87 63.16 -3.88
CA SER A 253 27.40 64.47 -4.34
C SER A 253 26.95 65.28 -3.11
N PRO A 254 27.33 66.57 -2.98
CA PRO A 254 26.95 67.41 -1.82
C PRO A 254 25.41 67.56 -1.66
N VAL A 255 24.64 67.26 -2.70
CA VAL A 255 23.17 67.24 -2.67
C VAL A 255 22.62 65.99 -1.95
N VAL A 256 23.33 64.87 -1.98
CA VAL A 256 22.90 63.61 -1.34
C VAL A 256 23.09 63.67 0.17
N SER A 257 24.21 64.24 0.64
CA SER A 257 24.47 64.42 2.08
C SER A 257 23.49 65.39 2.76
N ALA A 258 23.01 66.40 2.04
CA ALA A 258 22.05 67.38 2.54
C ALA A 258 20.62 66.81 2.71
N LEU A 259 20.34 65.65 2.10
CA LEU A 259 19.05 64.97 2.18
C LEU A 259 19.04 63.82 3.18
N MET A 260 20.15 63.46 3.83
CA MET A 260 20.16 62.34 4.77
C MET A 260 19.63 62.73 6.15
N GLU A 261 18.71 61.94 6.69
CA GLU A 261 18.27 62.01 8.08
C GLU A 261 19.36 61.45 9.01
N PRO A 262 19.67 62.14 10.11
CA PRO A 262 20.64 61.65 11.09
C PRO A 262 20.17 60.33 11.72
N GLU A 263 21.12 59.49 12.13
CA GLU A 263 20.82 58.25 12.85
C GLU A 263 20.03 58.60 14.13
N GLN A 264 18.82 58.04 14.24
CA GLN A 264 17.91 58.32 15.35
C GLN A 264 17.98 57.28 16.46
N ARG A 265 18.51 56.10 16.18
CA ARG A 265 18.69 55.03 17.17
C ARG A 265 19.84 55.40 18.11
N SER A 266 19.70 55.11 19.39
CA SER A 266 20.84 55.08 20.31
C SER A 266 21.73 53.86 20.04
N GLU A 267 22.98 53.91 20.50
CA GLU A 267 23.92 52.78 20.39
C GLU A 267 23.38 51.53 21.09
N GLU A 268 22.76 51.71 22.26
CA GLU A 268 22.14 50.63 23.04
C GLU A 268 20.97 49.99 22.27
N GLU A 269 20.03 50.79 21.74
CA GLU A 269 18.90 50.29 20.94
C GLU A 269 19.37 49.57 19.66
N TYR A 270 20.48 50.03 19.06
CA TYR A 270 21.03 49.37 17.88
C TYR A 270 21.65 48.01 18.21
N LEU A 271 22.43 47.92 19.29
CA LEU A 271 22.99 46.65 19.77
C LEU A 271 21.88 45.66 20.14
N GLU A 272 20.83 46.10 20.85
CA GLU A 272 19.66 45.28 21.16
C GLU A 272 18.96 44.78 19.88
N SER A 273 18.88 45.62 18.84
CA SER A 273 18.28 45.21 17.55
C SER A 273 19.08 44.11 16.84
N ILE A 274 20.41 44.09 17.02
CA ILE A 274 21.29 43.05 16.47
C ILE A 274 21.08 41.75 17.25
N ASP A 275 21.07 41.79 18.59
CA ASP A 275 20.85 40.61 19.43
C ASP A 275 19.46 39.99 19.19
N HIS A 276 18.43 40.84 19.04
CA HIS A 276 17.08 40.39 18.69
C HIS A 276 17.04 39.71 17.31
N TRP A 277 17.72 40.29 16.32
CA TRP A 277 17.82 39.69 14.99
C TRP A 277 18.55 38.34 15.02
N GLU A 278 19.68 38.23 15.72
CA GLU A 278 20.43 36.96 15.82
C GLU A 278 19.57 35.84 16.43
N SER A 279 18.85 36.14 17.51
CA SER A 279 17.94 35.18 18.14
C SER A 279 16.83 34.75 17.18
N LYS A 280 16.22 35.70 16.45
CA LYS A 280 15.18 35.41 15.47
C LYS A 280 15.73 34.59 14.29
N PHE A 281 16.93 34.91 13.82
CA PHE A 281 17.60 34.21 12.73
C PHE A 281 17.88 32.75 13.10
N ARG A 282 18.40 32.47 14.30
CA ARG A 282 18.65 31.09 14.76
C ARG A 282 17.38 30.24 14.81
N ALA A 283 16.28 30.84 15.27
CA ALA A 283 14.98 30.18 15.30
C ALA A 283 14.46 29.90 13.87
N ALA A 284 14.49 30.92 12.99
CA ALA A 284 14.08 30.79 11.60
C ALA A 284 14.93 29.77 10.83
N TRP A 285 16.25 29.77 11.03
CA TRP A 285 17.15 28.79 10.42
C TRP A 285 16.80 27.35 10.81
N THR A 286 16.52 27.11 12.09
CA THR A 286 16.11 25.78 12.57
C THR A 286 14.81 25.33 11.91
N ALA A 287 13.86 26.26 11.70
CA ALA A 287 12.61 25.99 10.99
C ALA A 287 12.80 25.81 9.47
N ALA A 288 13.84 26.40 8.88
CA ALA A 288 14.13 26.30 7.46
C ALA A 288 14.87 25.01 7.06
N LEU A 289 15.59 24.37 8.00
CA LEU A 289 16.34 23.14 7.75
C LEU A 289 15.52 22.00 7.10
N PRO A 290 14.28 21.70 7.54
CA PRO A 290 13.42 20.75 6.84
C PRO A 290 13.15 21.10 5.38
N LYS A 291 12.91 22.39 5.08
CA LYS A 291 12.65 22.86 3.71
C LYS A 291 13.90 22.74 2.82
N ILE A 292 15.08 23.04 3.38
CA ILE A 292 16.36 22.81 2.69
C ILE A 292 16.58 21.30 2.47
N ALA A 293 16.32 20.46 3.46
CA ALA A 293 16.42 19.00 3.29
C ALA A 293 15.48 18.49 2.21
N ALA A 294 14.23 18.97 2.21
CA ALA A 294 13.21 18.61 1.24
C ALA A 294 13.51 19.03 -0.20
N SER A 295 14.43 19.99 -0.40
CA SER A 295 14.88 20.38 -1.72
C SER A 295 16.13 19.66 -2.22
N GLN A 296 16.89 19.04 -1.33
CA GLN A 296 18.18 18.42 -1.68
C GLN A 296 18.13 16.89 -1.72
N LEU A 297 17.12 16.27 -1.09
CA LEU A 297 16.94 14.82 -1.09
C LEU A 297 16.14 14.37 -2.30
N ARG A 298 16.37 13.12 -2.74
CA ARG A 298 15.55 12.53 -3.80
C ARG A 298 14.15 12.21 -3.26
N PRO A 299 13.07 12.60 -3.96
CA PRO A 299 11.71 12.27 -3.57
C PRO A 299 11.50 10.78 -3.34
N ALA A 300 10.66 10.44 -2.37
CA ALA A 300 10.24 9.09 -2.10
C ALA A 300 8.98 8.76 -2.92
N ILE A 301 8.97 7.57 -3.54
CA ILE A 301 7.85 7.04 -4.31
C ILE A 301 7.43 5.74 -3.67
N VAL A 302 6.14 5.57 -3.42
CA VAL A 302 5.61 4.30 -2.91
C VAL A 302 5.05 3.51 -4.08
N ARG A 303 5.61 2.32 -4.31
CA ARG A 303 5.15 1.38 -5.32
C ARG A 303 4.37 0.25 -4.69
N ILE A 304 3.19 -0.04 -5.23
CA ILE A 304 2.32 -1.12 -4.80
C ILE A 304 2.07 -2.05 -5.98
N THR A 305 2.52 -3.30 -5.87
CA THR A 305 2.39 -4.32 -6.92
C THR A 305 1.42 -5.40 -6.50
N ASN A 306 0.38 -5.61 -7.29
CA ASN A 306 -0.51 -6.77 -7.15
C ASN A 306 0.12 -7.98 -7.83
N ARG A 307 0.59 -8.97 -7.07
CA ARG A 307 1.22 -10.18 -7.64
C ARG A 307 0.21 -11.28 -8.00
N THR A 308 -1.06 -11.04 -7.69
CA THR A 308 -2.16 -11.98 -7.88
C THR A 308 -2.77 -11.86 -9.28
N THR A 309 -3.71 -12.75 -9.60
CA THR A 309 -4.55 -12.66 -10.80
C THR A 309 -5.88 -11.93 -10.57
N THR A 310 -6.13 -11.45 -9.36
CA THR A 310 -7.37 -10.77 -8.98
C THR A 310 -7.28 -9.29 -9.34
N PHE A 311 -8.37 -8.72 -9.84
CA PHE A 311 -8.46 -7.28 -10.09
C PHE A 311 -9.07 -6.60 -8.86
N PHE A 312 -8.42 -5.56 -8.33
CA PHE A 312 -8.91 -4.81 -7.19
C PHE A 312 -9.35 -3.41 -7.61
N HIS A 313 -10.47 -2.96 -7.05
CA HIS A 313 -11.06 -1.66 -7.30
C HIS A 313 -10.99 -0.81 -6.02
N ASP A 314 -10.79 0.50 -6.20
CA ASP A 314 -10.87 1.49 -5.12
C ASP A 314 -9.95 1.10 -3.95
N VAL A 315 -8.67 0.89 -4.28
CA VAL A 315 -7.66 0.42 -3.34
C VAL A 315 -7.14 1.60 -2.53
N GLU A 316 -7.16 1.45 -1.22
CA GLU A 316 -6.55 2.38 -0.26
C GLU A 316 -5.44 1.66 0.50
N VAL A 317 -4.30 2.33 0.68
CA VAL A 317 -3.16 1.78 1.42
C VAL A 317 -2.71 2.74 2.52
N ASN A 318 -2.55 2.20 3.71
CA ASN A 318 -1.94 2.88 4.85
C ASN A 318 -0.58 2.24 5.12
N LEU A 319 0.51 2.99 4.96
CA LEU A 319 1.86 2.55 5.23
C LEU A 319 2.42 3.27 6.47
N HIS A 320 2.74 2.49 7.49
CA HIS A 320 3.38 2.95 8.71
C HIS A 320 4.88 2.66 8.64
N LEU A 321 5.74 3.65 8.90
CA LEU A 321 7.19 3.48 9.04
C LEU A 321 7.62 3.81 10.46
N GLU A 322 8.28 2.86 11.12
CA GLU A 322 8.65 2.95 12.54
C GLU A 322 9.88 3.83 12.80
N GLY A 323 9.91 4.50 13.95
CA GLY A 323 11.06 5.27 14.44
C GLY A 323 11.00 6.76 14.11
N ASP A 324 12.03 7.52 14.52
CA ASP A 324 12.08 8.98 14.36
C ASP A 324 12.33 9.40 12.90
N ILE A 325 11.33 9.14 12.05
CA ILE A 325 11.26 9.51 10.64
C ILE A 325 10.19 10.61 10.44
N PHE A 326 10.45 11.48 9.48
CA PHE A 326 9.58 12.58 9.11
C PHE A 326 9.39 12.61 7.60
N ALA A 327 8.15 12.76 7.15
CA ALA A 327 7.84 13.15 5.79
C ALA A 327 7.71 14.68 5.69
N PHE A 328 8.22 15.24 4.60
CA PHE A 328 8.04 16.64 4.22
C PHE A 328 7.63 16.73 2.76
N ASP A 329 6.86 17.77 2.42
CA ASP A 329 6.53 18.09 1.04
C ASP A 329 7.82 18.41 0.27
N TYR A 330 8.02 17.76 -0.87
CA TYR A 330 9.15 18.05 -1.73
C TYR A 330 9.06 19.48 -2.25
N SER A 331 10.21 20.17 -2.29
CA SER A 331 10.32 21.52 -2.81
C SER A 331 11.43 21.55 -3.84
N LYS A 332 11.23 22.25 -4.97
CA LYS A 332 12.31 22.37 -5.95
C LYS A 332 13.48 23.17 -5.36
N PRO A 333 14.74 22.86 -5.70
CA PRO A 333 15.90 23.60 -5.20
C PRO A 333 15.81 25.12 -5.39
N GLU A 334 15.22 25.56 -6.51
CA GLU A 334 15.00 26.98 -6.85
C GLU A 334 13.98 27.70 -5.97
N TRP A 335 13.24 26.99 -5.10
CA TRP A 335 12.28 27.57 -4.14
C TRP A 335 12.73 27.41 -2.68
N ALA A 336 14.03 27.13 -2.49
CA ALA A 336 14.67 26.90 -1.21
C ALA A 336 16.13 27.37 -1.20
N ASP A 337 16.48 28.34 -2.07
CA ASP A 337 17.85 28.84 -2.22
C ASP A 337 18.06 30.29 -1.71
N ASP A 338 16.97 31.01 -1.39
CA ASP A 338 17.04 32.39 -0.92
C ASP A 338 16.39 32.65 0.47
N PHE A 339 16.60 33.86 0.98
CA PHE A 339 16.09 34.27 2.30
C PHE A 339 14.55 34.38 2.34
N SER A 340 13.92 34.78 1.24
CA SER A 340 12.47 35.00 1.19
C SER A 340 11.75 33.66 1.23
N ASP A 341 12.22 32.71 0.43
CA ASP A 341 11.70 31.36 0.34
C ASP A 341 11.89 30.58 1.63
N LEU A 342 13.00 30.81 2.34
CA LEU A 342 13.30 30.18 3.62
C LEU A 342 12.77 30.99 4.83
N GLU A 343 12.04 32.08 4.59
CA GLU A 343 11.50 32.99 5.61
C GLU A 343 12.56 33.52 6.62
N LEU A 344 13.80 33.67 6.16
CA LEU A 344 14.93 34.10 6.98
C LEU A 344 14.90 35.61 7.18
N PRO A 345 15.06 36.12 8.43
CA PRO A 345 15.04 37.55 8.67
C PRO A 345 16.32 38.22 8.15
N HIS A 346 16.16 39.29 7.39
CA HIS A 346 17.28 40.12 6.96
C HIS A 346 17.96 40.84 8.13
N PRO A 347 19.28 41.08 8.05
CA PRO A 347 20.02 41.79 9.09
C PRO A 347 19.52 43.23 9.27
N PRO A 348 19.64 43.81 10.49
CA PRO A 348 19.28 45.19 10.75
C PRO A 348 20.06 46.14 9.84
N ARG A 349 19.47 47.30 9.55
CA ARG A 349 20.14 48.37 8.81
C ARG A 349 21.44 48.77 9.51
N LYS A 350 22.52 48.87 8.73
CA LYS A 350 23.82 49.41 9.18
C LYS A 350 23.65 50.76 9.89
N TRP A 351 24.46 50.98 10.92
CA TRP A 351 24.54 52.27 11.62
C TRP A 351 24.90 53.41 10.66
N GLY A 352 24.24 54.56 10.83
CA GLY A 352 24.54 55.79 10.09
C GLY A 352 23.30 56.52 9.57
N PRO A 353 23.50 57.70 8.97
CA PRO A 353 22.40 58.51 8.46
C PRO A 353 21.65 57.79 7.33
N THR A 354 20.34 58.04 7.24
CA THR A 354 19.44 57.39 6.29
C THR A 354 18.96 58.36 5.23
N GLN A 355 18.73 57.89 4.01
CA GLN A 355 17.92 58.71 3.10
C GLN A 355 16.46 58.68 3.58
N PRO A 356 15.76 59.82 3.59
CA PRO A 356 14.34 59.87 3.89
C PRO A 356 13.63 58.97 2.90
N SER A 357 12.71 58.17 3.42
CA SER A 357 11.77 57.42 2.61
C SER A 357 10.92 58.43 1.83
N LEU A 358 11.33 58.76 0.61
CA LEU A 358 10.44 59.32 -0.39
C LEU A 358 9.40 58.22 -0.59
N GLY A 359 8.22 58.40 0.00
CA GLY A 359 7.08 57.46 -0.04
C GLY A 359 6.51 57.24 -1.44
N ILE A 360 7.37 57.20 -2.46
CA ILE A 360 7.15 56.70 -3.79
C ILE A 360 7.03 55.19 -3.62
N PRO A 361 5.82 54.62 -3.79
CA PRO A 361 5.68 53.18 -3.80
C PRO A 361 6.58 52.67 -4.92
N ASN A 362 7.45 51.71 -4.63
CA ASN A 362 8.33 51.13 -5.63
C ASN A 362 7.48 50.29 -6.59
N TYR A 363 6.92 50.94 -7.61
CA TYR A 363 6.10 50.31 -8.66
C TYR A 363 6.95 49.54 -9.68
N ALA A 364 8.26 49.38 -9.47
CA ALA A 364 9.13 48.62 -10.37
C ALA A 364 8.73 47.13 -10.50
N ASN A 365 7.94 46.60 -9.56
CA ASN A 365 7.45 45.22 -9.59
C ASN A 365 5.97 45.09 -10.04
N LEU A 366 5.34 46.16 -10.56
CA LEU A 366 3.99 46.05 -11.14
C LEU A 366 3.96 45.42 -12.56
N GLY A 367 5.07 44.80 -12.97
CA GLY A 367 5.26 44.22 -14.30
C GLY A 367 4.84 42.77 -14.47
N GLN A 368 4.30 42.10 -13.45
CA GLN A 368 3.80 40.73 -13.56
C GLN A 368 2.47 40.59 -12.84
N LEU A 369 1.41 41.15 -13.43
CA LEU A 369 0.07 40.61 -13.22
C LEU A 369 0.01 39.23 -13.90
N TYR A 370 0.57 38.23 -13.20
CA TYR A 370 0.33 36.83 -13.52
C TYR A 370 -1.17 36.60 -13.33
N THR A 371 -1.91 36.44 -14.42
CA THR A 371 -3.18 35.73 -14.35
C THR A 371 -2.85 34.30 -13.96
N PRO A 372 -3.25 33.78 -12.78
CA PRO A 372 -3.10 32.37 -12.51
C PRO A 372 -3.89 31.64 -13.59
N SER A 373 -3.19 31.00 -14.51
CA SER A 373 -3.77 29.91 -15.28
C SER A 373 -4.34 28.96 -14.25
N ALA A 374 -5.63 28.65 -14.37
CA ALA A 374 -6.28 27.67 -13.52
C ALA A 374 -5.57 26.33 -13.74
N THR A 375 -4.52 26.08 -12.95
CA THR A 375 -3.93 24.77 -12.79
C THR A 375 -5.05 23.91 -12.24
N GLN A 376 -5.41 22.87 -13.00
CA GLN A 376 -6.31 21.84 -12.48
C GLN A 376 -5.66 21.33 -11.20
N TYR A 377 -6.37 21.49 -10.08
CA TYR A 377 -5.94 20.94 -8.80
C TYR A 377 -5.99 19.42 -8.94
N ILE A 378 -4.83 18.80 -9.02
CA ILE A 378 -4.66 17.36 -8.92
C ILE A 378 -4.48 17.09 -7.43
N PRO A 379 -5.40 16.35 -6.77
CA PRO A 379 -5.22 15.98 -5.38
C PRO A 379 -3.95 15.11 -5.25
N PRO A 380 -3.18 15.28 -4.16
CA PRO A 380 -1.95 14.53 -3.98
C PRO A 380 -2.25 13.03 -3.85
N SER A 381 -1.38 12.23 -4.42
CA SER A 381 -1.47 10.76 -4.41
C SER A 381 -1.06 10.15 -3.07
N ILE A 382 -0.27 10.89 -2.29
CA ILE A 382 0.14 10.57 -0.93
C ILE A 382 -0.25 11.70 0.03
N SER A 383 -0.80 11.33 1.18
CA SER A 383 -0.87 12.21 2.35
C SER A 383 -0.14 11.57 3.53
N TYR A 384 0.33 12.38 4.49
CA TYR A 384 1.13 11.86 5.59
C TYR A 384 0.85 12.52 6.93
N LYS A 385 1.23 11.82 8.01
CA LYS A 385 1.16 12.32 9.38
C LYS A 385 2.44 11.95 10.15
N ASN A 386 3.09 12.97 10.71
CA ASN A 386 4.29 12.81 11.54
C ASN A 386 3.93 12.70 13.03
N GLY A 387 4.57 11.78 13.76
CA GLY A 387 4.26 11.54 15.18
C GLY A 387 5.33 10.81 16.02
N GLY A 388 6.60 10.80 15.59
CA GLY A 388 7.64 9.88 16.12
C GLY A 388 7.69 8.54 15.37
N SER A 389 6.88 8.46 14.32
CA SER A 389 6.82 7.55 13.18
C SER A 389 6.12 8.34 12.07
N VAL A 390 6.08 7.80 10.86
CA VAL A 390 5.31 8.40 9.77
C VAL A 390 4.26 7.42 9.27
N ASP A 391 3.02 7.91 9.22
CA ASP A 391 1.92 7.24 8.54
C ASP A 391 1.74 7.90 7.17
N LEU A 392 1.74 7.09 6.10
CA LEU A 392 1.47 7.50 4.72
C LEU A 392 0.13 6.88 4.28
N ASN A 393 -0.78 7.70 3.80
CA ASN A 393 -2.07 7.27 3.25
C ASN A 393 -2.06 7.48 1.73
N LEU A 394 -2.33 6.42 0.98
CA LEU A 394 -2.29 6.38 -0.48
C LEU A 394 -3.65 6.01 -1.06
N ASP A 395 -4.12 6.80 -2.02
CA ASP A 395 -5.27 6.47 -2.86
C ASP A 395 -4.77 5.86 -4.18
N VAL A 396 -4.88 4.53 -4.28
CA VAL A 396 -4.34 3.75 -5.41
C VAL A 396 -5.38 3.63 -6.53
N GLY A 397 -6.67 3.71 -6.22
CA GLY A 397 -7.74 3.52 -7.18
C GLY A 397 -7.78 2.09 -7.76
N GLU A 398 -7.45 1.92 -9.04
CA GLU A 398 -7.55 0.61 -9.73
C GLU A 398 -6.23 -0.15 -9.76
N LEU A 399 -6.20 -1.37 -9.21
CA LEU A 399 -5.00 -2.20 -9.19
C LEU A 399 -5.19 -3.50 -9.98
N ARG A 400 -4.76 -3.46 -11.24
CA ARG A 400 -4.90 -4.56 -12.22
C ARG A 400 -4.17 -5.84 -11.80
N PRO A 401 -4.62 -7.02 -12.28
CA PRO A 401 -3.89 -8.28 -12.10
C PRO A 401 -2.45 -8.15 -12.59
N ARG A 402 -1.46 -8.51 -11.76
CA ARG A 402 -0.02 -8.35 -12.07
C ARG A 402 0.40 -6.92 -12.41
N GLY A 403 -0.44 -5.93 -12.08
CA GLY A 403 -0.18 -4.52 -12.27
C GLY A 403 0.56 -3.92 -11.08
N ALA A 404 1.11 -2.73 -11.31
CA ALA A 404 1.70 -1.91 -10.28
C ALA A 404 1.11 -0.50 -10.33
N TYR A 405 1.00 0.10 -9.16
CA TYR A 405 0.76 1.50 -8.94
C TYR A 405 2.04 2.13 -8.39
N GLU A 406 2.33 3.36 -8.82
CA GLU A 406 3.39 4.20 -8.29
C GLU A 406 2.74 5.54 -7.95
N SER A 407 3.02 6.07 -6.76
CA SER A 407 2.62 7.43 -6.38
C SER A 407 3.23 8.46 -7.32
N GLU A 408 2.66 9.66 -7.37
CA GLU A 408 3.22 10.75 -8.17
C GLU A 408 4.66 11.09 -7.72
N ASP A 409 5.49 11.44 -8.71
CA ASP A 409 6.84 11.93 -8.47
C ASP A 409 6.81 13.30 -7.79
N GLU A 410 7.88 13.64 -7.07
CA GLU A 410 8.06 14.99 -6.49
C GLU A 410 7.00 15.40 -5.44
N GLU A 411 6.35 14.45 -4.74
CA GLU A 411 5.39 14.78 -3.67
C GLU A 411 6.05 14.91 -2.29
N ILE A 412 6.79 13.89 -1.86
CA ILE A 412 7.34 13.81 -0.50
C ILE A 412 8.83 13.46 -0.48
N VAL A 413 9.51 13.87 0.59
CA VAL A 413 10.82 13.36 0.99
C VAL A 413 10.74 12.73 2.36
N LEU A 414 11.63 11.78 2.65
CA LEU A 414 11.69 11.08 3.94
C LEU A 414 13.02 11.33 4.63
N VAL A 415 12.97 11.86 5.84
CA VAL A 415 14.15 12.25 6.64
C VAL A 415 14.15 11.54 7.97
N VAL A 416 15.31 10.99 8.36
CA VAL A 416 15.49 10.26 9.62
C VAL A 416 16.31 11.12 10.58
N ALA A 417 15.90 11.19 11.85
CA ALA A 417 16.65 11.93 12.86
C ALA A 417 17.91 11.17 13.32
N ASP A 418 17.82 9.85 13.49
CA ASP A 418 18.94 9.01 13.91
C ASP A 418 19.87 8.69 12.74
N ARG A 419 21.13 9.13 12.87
CA ARG A 419 22.19 8.97 11.87
C ARG A 419 22.80 7.57 11.83
N SER A 420 22.50 6.73 12.82
CA SER A 420 23.03 5.37 12.95
C SER A 420 22.12 4.31 12.32
N LEU A 421 20.88 4.67 11.99
CA LEU A 421 19.92 3.77 11.34
C LEU A 421 20.36 3.41 9.92
N THR A 422 20.34 2.11 9.63
CA THR A 422 20.62 1.55 8.30
C THR A 422 19.39 0.98 7.62
N SER A 423 18.35 0.63 8.38
CA SER A 423 17.04 0.26 7.85
C SER A 423 15.92 0.67 8.79
N ILE A 424 14.72 0.80 8.24
CA ILE A 424 13.49 1.13 8.95
C ILE A 424 12.47 0.04 8.64
N ARG A 425 11.88 -0.51 9.69
CA ARG A 425 10.76 -1.43 9.56
C ARG A 425 9.48 -0.65 9.31
N GLY A 426 8.65 -1.15 8.42
CA GLY A 426 7.32 -0.63 8.17
C GLY A 426 6.27 -1.72 8.13
N THR A 427 5.03 -1.33 8.40
CA THR A 427 3.85 -2.18 8.25
C THR A 427 2.87 -1.49 7.34
N TRP A 428 2.11 -2.26 6.57
CA TRP A 428 1.09 -1.69 5.71
C TRP A 428 -0.25 -2.41 5.88
N GLU A 429 -1.32 -1.66 5.66
CA GLU A 429 -2.69 -2.15 5.57
C GLU A 429 -3.28 -1.74 4.23
N LEU A 430 -3.97 -2.65 3.56
CA LEU A 430 -4.62 -2.44 2.27
C LEU A 430 -6.08 -2.88 2.34
N THR A 431 -6.95 -2.00 1.87
CA THR A 431 -8.39 -2.29 1.70
C THR A 431 -8.79 -2.05 0.25
N ALA A 432 -9.78 -2.81 -0.22
CA ALA A 432 -10.31 -2.69 -1.58
C ALA A 432 -11.84 -2.84 -1.55
N ARG A 433 -12.53 -2.13 -2.45
CA ARG A 433 -13.99 -2.24 -2.56
C ARG A 433 -14.40 -3.64 -2.99
N ASP A 434 -15.51 -4.12 -2.43
CA ASP A 434 -16.06 -5.47 -2.63
C ASP A 434 -15.18 -6.62 -2.07
N HIS A 435 -14.15 -6.27 -1.30
CA HIS A 435 -13.35 -7.18 -0.48
C HIS A 435 -13.55 -6.85 1.00
N ASN A 436 -14.13 -7.78 1.76
CA ASN A 436 -14.45 -7.57 3.19
C ASN A 436 -13.28 -7.92 4.14
N ASP A 437 -12.05 -7.88 3.63
CA ASP A 437 -10.83 -8.21 4.37
C ASP A 437 -9.90 -7.00 4.42
N VAL A 438 -9.12 -6.88 5.49
CA VAL A 438 -7.98 -5.95 5.60
C VAL A 438 -6.72 -6.77 5.37
N TYR A 439 -5.97 -6.44 4.33
CA TYR A 439 -4.73 -7.11 4.00
C TYR A 439 -3.57 -6.40 4.67
N THR A 440 -2.65 -7.15 5.28
CA THR A 440 -1.51 -6.56 5.98
C THR A 440 -0.21 -7.20 5.56
N GLY A 441 0.87 -6.45 5.72
CA GLY A 441 2.22 -6.97 5.53
C GLY A 441 3.27 -6.07 6.15
N GLU A 442 4.52 -6.49 5.98
CA GLU A 442 5.68 -5.80 6.51
C GLU A 442 6.67 -5.49 5.40
N ILE A 443 7.41 -4.40 5.57
CA ILE A 443 8.49 -3.99 4.69
C ILE A 443 9.70 -3.57 5.51
N ASP A 444 10.88 -3.73 4.93
CA ASP A 444 12.12 -3.15 5.45
C ASP A 444 12.66 -2.17 4.39
N VAL A 445 12.82 -0.91 4.77
CA VAL A 445 13.30 0.14 3.89
C VAL A 445 14.73 0.50 4.27
N ALA A 446 15.64 0.53 3.29
CA ALA A 446 17.03 0.88 3.53
C ALA A 446 17.20 2.39 3.71
N VAL A 447 18.04 2.79 4.67
CA VAL A 447 18.44 4.18 4.89
C VAL A 447 19.78 4.40 4.18
N ALA A 448 19.83 5.38 3.26
CA ALA A 448 20.98 5.68 2.42
C ALA A 448 22.19 6.25 3.21
N GLY A 449 21.97 6.64 4.46
CA GLY A 449 23.00 7.11 5.39
C GLY A 449 22.79 8.58 5.79
N ASN A 450 23.89 9.32 5.89
CA ASN A 450 23.89 10.73 6.32
C ASN A 450 24.24 11.66 5.16
N ARG A 451 23.34 12.60 4.88
CA ARG A 451 23.51 13.65 3.87
C ARG A 451 24.02 14.92 4.54
N ASP A 452 25.23 15.33 4.17
CA ASP A 452 25.80 16.60 4.61
C ASP A 452 25.34 17.74 3.69
N LEU A 453 24.56 18.67 4.24
CA LEU A 453 24.05 19.85 3.56
C LEU A 453 24.82 21.12 3.93
N THR A 454 25.98 21.01 4.59
CA THR A 454 26.79 22.15 5.01
C THR A 454 27.18 23.05 3.83
N ALA A 455 27.57 22.48 2.69
CA ALA A 455 27.93 23.27 1.50
C ALA A 455 26.73 24.09 0.97
N VAL A 456 25.55 23.46 0.86
CA VAL A 456 24.32 24.14 0.43
C VAL A 456 23.95 25.26 1.40
N ALA A 457 24.03 24.99 2.70
CA ALA A 457 23.80 26.00 3.73
C ALA A 457 24.76 27.19 3.61
N ARG A 458 26.05 26.95 3.33
CA ARG A 458 27.04 28.03 3.10
C ARG A 458 26.73 28.84 1.85
N GLN A 459 26.25 28.19 0.78
CA GLN A 459 25.86 28.87 -0.46
C GLN A 459 24.67 29.81 -0.24
N ILE A 460 23.61 29.34 0.44
CA ILE A 460 22.43 30.15 0.79
C ILE A 460 22.82 31.39 1.62
N LEU A 461 23.76 31.22 2.55
CA LEU A 461 24.27 32.30 3.40
C LEU A 461 25.33 33.18 2.73
N ALA A 462 25.67 32.90 1.45
CA ALA A 462 26.73 33.55 0.70
C ALA A 462 28.07 33.59 1.47
N LEU A 463 28.42 32.47 2.11
CA LEU A 463 29.65 32.28 2.90
C LEU A 463 30.82 31.69 2.10
N GLU A 464 30.66 31.41 0.81
CA GLU A 464 31.75 30.97 -0.05
C GLU A 464 32.77 32.10 -0.26
N GLU A 465 34.06 31.79 -0.07
CA GLU A 465 35.13 32.56 -0.70
C GLU A 465 35.03 32.31 -2.21
N ALA A 466 35.15 33.37 -3.02
CA ALA A 466 35.24 33.22 -4.46
C ALA A 466 36.37 32.22 -4.78
N VAL A 467 35.98 31.03 -5.24
CA VAL A 467 36.92 30.08 -5.82
C VAL A 467 37.34 30.69 -7.16
N GLU A 468 38.57 31.20 -7.20
CA GLU A 468 39.25 31.66 -8.43
C GLU A 468 39.62 30.49 -9.33
#